data_AF-A0A6N7LAN4-F1
#
_entry.id   AF-A0A6N7LAN4-F1
#
_cell.length_a   1.000
_cell.length_b   1.000
_cell.length_c   1.000
_cell.angle_alpha   90.00
_cell.angle_beta   90.00
_cell.angle_gamma   90.00
#
_symmetry.space_group_name_H-M   'P 1'
#
loop_
_entity.id
_entity.type
_entity.pdbx_description
1 polymer ?
#
loop_
_entity_poly.entity_id
_entity_poly.type
_entity_poly.pdbx_seq_one_letter_code
_entity_poly.pdbx_strand_id
1 'polypeptide(L)'
;MAEDTGEKPPAHLRDDLKFKPGQSGNPAGQPKGARSKLGEAFLEALHADFNKHGVAVIAAVRRKKPEQYLRVVASILPKDLNVNINNLENPTDDQLIERIRDLHDAIGPFLAATGTRGADGGAGPETTH
;
A
#
# COMPACT_ATOMS: atom_id res chain seq x y z
N MET A 1 49.99 51.02 -16.98
CA MET A 1 48.54 51.01 -16.74
C MET A 1 47.92 50.20 -17.87
N ALA A 2 47.74 48.89 -17.68
CA ALA A 2 47.03 48.03 -18.63
C ALA A 2 45.71 47.69 -17.96
N GLU A 3 44.62 48.20 -18.51
CA GLU A 3 43.28 47.93 -18.01
C GLU A 3 42.87 46.53 -18.45
N ASP A 4 42.83 45.62 -17.47
CA ASP A 4 42.34 44.25 -17.61
C ASP A 4 40.81 44.29 -17.71
N THR A 5 40.29 44.42 -18.93
CA THR A 5 38.88 44.20 -19.23
C THR A 5 38.57 42.70 -19.18
N GLY A 6 38.47 42.16 -17.97
CA GLY A 6 37.95 40.83 -17.71
C GLY A 6 36.46 40.75 -17.98
N GLU A 7 36.10 40.47 -19.24
CA GLU A 7 34.73 40.25 -19.66
C GLU A 7 34.16 39.02 -18.92
N LYS A 8 33.21 39.27 -17.99
CA LYS A 8 32.62 38.20 -17.17
C LYS A 8 31.87 37.22 -18.08
N PRO A 9 32.13 35.91 -17.98
CA PRO A 9 31.50 34.93 -18.85
C PRO A 9 29.97 34.93 -18.66
N PRO A 10 29.22 34.58 -19.72
CA PRO A 10 27.76 34.64 -19.70
C PRO A 10 27.17 33.70 -18.65
N ALA A 11 26.03 34.10 -18.06
CA ALA A 11 25.47 33.53 -16.84
C ALA A 11 25.30 31.99 -16.82
N HIS A 12 25.11 31.36 -17.97
CA HIS A 12 24.93 29.90 -18.11
C HIS A 12 26.25 29.10 -18.03
N LEU A 13 27.40 29.76 -18.14
CA LEU A 13 28.73 29.14 -18.02
C LEU A 13 29.34 29.28 -16.63
N ARG A 14 28.69 30.02 -15.72
CA ARG A 14 29.25 30.30 -14.40
C ARG A 14 28.86 29.21 -13.41
N ASP A 15 29.85 28.54 -12.84
CA ASP A 15 29.66 27.41 -11.91
C ASP A 15 29.02 27.81 -10.57
N ASP A 16 29.08 29.10 -10.21
CA ASP A 16 28.45 29.69 -9.03
C ASP A 16 26.91 29.76 -9.11
N LEU A 17 26.35 29.74 -10.33
CA LEU A 17 24.91 29.77 -10.59
C LEU A 17 24.32 28.37 -10.85
N LYS A 18 25.16 27.33 -10.88
CA LYS A 18 24.71 25.95 -11.10
C LYS A 18 24.06 25.39 -9.84
N PHE A 19 22.97 24.68 -10.08
CA PHE A 19 22.18 24.08 -9.03
C PHE A 19 22.95 22.94 -8.34
N LYS A 20 23.19 23.06 -7.02
CA LYS A 20 23.97 22.06 -6.28
C LYS A 20 23.13 20.79 -6.03
N PRO A 21 23.68 19.58 -6.25
CA PRO A 21 22.99 18.34 -5.94
C PRO A 21 22.54 18.32 -4.47
N GLY A 22 21.25 18.07 -4.23
CA GLY A 22 20.67 18.00 -2.87
C GLY A 22 20.18 19.34 -2.29
N GLN A 23 20.39 20.46 -2.95
CA GLN A 23 19.76 21.74 -2.58
C GLN A 23 18.47 21.87 -3.40
N SER A 24 17.32 22.18 -2.81
CA SER A 24 16.07 22.46 -3.57
C SER A 24 16.04 23.93 -3.99
N GLY A 25 15.64 24.22 -5.24
CA GLY A 25 15.65 25.59 -5.78
C GLY A 25 14.54 26.43 -5.19
N ASN A 26 13.62 25.74 -4.51
CA ASN A 26 12.55 26.30 -3.74
C ASN A 26 12.48 25.52 -2.40
N PRO A 27 13.26 25.92 -1.39
CA PRO A 27 13.28 25.25 -0.09
C PRO A 27 11.93 25.35 0.65
N ALA A 28 11.06 26.28 0.27
CA ALA A 28 9.71 26.43 0.82
C ALA A 28 8.64 25.58 0.10
N GLY A 29 9.00 24.88 -0.98
CA GLY A 29 8.06 24.13 -1.80
C GLY A 29 7.12 25.04 -2.62
N GLN A 30 6.35 24.44 -3.54
CA GLN A 30 5.37 25.19 -4.31
C GLN A 30 4.31 25.77 -3.37
N PRO A 31 3.99 27.08 -3.45
CA PRO A 31 2.96 27.67 -2.59
C PRO A 31 1.64 26.94 -2.80
N LYS A 32 1.00 26.47 -1.71
CA LYS A 32 -0.33 25.86 -1.73
C LYS A 32 -1.32 26.84 -2.39
N GLY A 33 -1.54 26.67 -3.69
CA GLY A 33 -2.46 27.50 -4.48
C GLY A 33 -3.92 27.35 -4.01
N ALA A 34 -4.79 28.28 -4.41
CA ALA A 34 -6.21 28.28 -4.03
C ALA A 34 -6.92 26.95 -4.30
N ARG A 35 -6.53 26.21 -5.35
CA ARG A 35 -7.05 24.87 -5.67
C ARG A 35 -6.69 23.83 -4.61
N SER A 36 -5.47 23.88 -4.06
CA SER A 36 -5.04 22.96 -3.01
C SER A 36 -5.78 23.24 -1.70
N LYS A 37 -5.99 24.52 -1.36
CA LYS A 37 -6.78 24.93 -0.19
C LYS A 37 -8.26 24.55 -0.32
N LEU A 38 -8.85 24.72 -1.51
CA LEU A 38 -10.23 24.33 -1.77
C LEU A 38 -10.43 22.82 -1.62
N GLY A 39 -9.47 22.01 -2.11
CA GLY A 39 -9.52 20.56 -1.96
C GLY A 39 -9.47 20.12 -0.49
N GLU A 40 -8.60 20.74 0.30
CA GLU A 40 -8.47 20.46 1.75
C GLU A 40 -9.76 20.80 2.51
N ALA A 41 -10.31 22.00 2.28
CA ALA A 41 -11.57 22.44 2.90
C ALA A 41 -12.77 21.58 2.45
N PHE A 42 -12.80 21.13 1.20
CA PHE A 42 -13.86 20.24 0.69
C PHE A 42 -13.83 18.88 1.39
N LEU A 43 -12.65 18.28 1.54
CA LEU A 43 -12.50 16.99 2.23
C LEU A 43 -12.88 17.09 3.70
N GLU A 44 -12.50 18.18 4.37
CA GLU A 44 -12.86 18.44 5.76
C GLU A 44 -14.39 18.56 5.93
N ALA A 45 -15.04 19.35 5.07
CA ALA A 45 -16.49 19.50 5.08
C ALA A 45 -17.21 18.17 4.81
N LEU A 46 -16.73 17.39 3.83
CA LEU A 46 -17.30 16.09 3.48
C LEU A 46 -17.15 15.08 4.63
N HIS A 47 -16.00 15.06 5.31
CA HIS A 47 -15.78 14.21 6.48
C HIS A 47 -16.70 14.59 7.64
N ALA A 48 -16.87 15.89 7.91
CA ALA A 48 -17.79 16.37 8.94
C ALA A 48 -19.25 16.01 8.64
N ASP A 49 -19.67 16.12 7.38
CA ASP A 49 -21.00 15.70 6.92
C ASP A 49 -21.20 14.18 7.10
N PHE A 50 -20.22 13.39 6.65
CA PHE A 50 -20.27 11.93 6.76
C PHE A 50 -20.36 11.46 8.21
N ASN A 51 -19.64 12.09 9.15
CA ASN A 51 -19.72 11.75 10.56
C ASN A 51 -21.10 12.03 11.18
N LYS A 52 -21.82 13.03 10.69
CA LYS A 52 -23.14 13.40 11.20
C LYS A 52 -24.28 12.64 10.50
N HIS A 53 -24.17 12.42 9.20
CA HIS A 53 -25.27 11.95 8.36
C HIS A 53 -24.99 10.63 7.65
N GLY A 54 -23.73 10.18 7.58
CA GLY A 54 -23.29 9.05 6.78
C GLY A 54 -24.04 7.75 7.10
N VAL A 55 -24.24 7.42 8.38
CA VAL A 55 -24.96 6.20 8.78
C VAL A 55 -26.42 6.21 8.30
N ALA A 56 -27.10 7.34 8.41
CA ALA A 56 -28.48 7.49 7.95
C ALA A 56 -28.57 7.40 6.42
N VAL A 57 -27.62 8.01 5.71
CA VAL A 57 -27.53 7.93 4.24
C VAL A 57 -27.27 6.50 3.80
N ILE A 58 -26.34 5.78 4.44
CA ILE A 58 -26.05 4.37 4.15
C ILE A 58 -27.31 3.52 4.35
N ALA A 59 -28.03 3.71 5.46
CA ALA A 59 -29.28 3.00 5.71
C ALA A 59 -30.34 3.31 4.65
N ALA A 60 -30.47 4.57 4.24
CA ALA A 60 -31.41 4.98 3.20
C ALA A 60 -31.04 4.39 1.82
N VAL A 61 -29.76 4.39 1.44
CA VAL A 61 -29.28 3.81 0.19
C VAL A 61 -29.52 2.30 0.18
N ARG A 62 -29.23 1.59 1.28
CA ARG A 62 -29.54 0.16 1.42
C ARG A 62 -31.03 -0.15 1.21
N ARG A 63 -31.94 0.75 1.61
CA ARG A 63 -33.39 0.56 1.44
C ARG A 63 -33.91 0.98 0.07
N LYS A 64 -33.41 2.08 -0.49
CA LYS A 64 -33.91 2.65 -1.75
C LYS A 64 -33.21 2.12 -3.00
N LYS A 65 -31.93 1.78 -2.89
CA LYS A 65 -31.03 1.35 -3.98
C LYS A 65 -30.04 0.28 -3.50
N PRO A 66 -30.52 -0.92 -3.14
CA PRO A 66 -29.67 -1.99 -2.60
C PRO A 66 -28.54 -2.41 -3.55
N GLU A 67 -28.75 -2.35 -4.87
CA GLU A 67 -27.74 -2.63 -5.89
C GLU A 67 -26.56 -1.66 -5.82
N GLN A 68 -26.84 -0.38 -5.62
CA GLN A 68 -25.78 0.64 -5.50
C GLN A 68 -25.04 0.49 -4.18
N TYR A 69 -25.74 0.13 -3.09
CA TYR A 69 -25.12 -0.18 -1.81
C TYR A 69 -24.10 -1.31 -1.94
N LEU A 70 -24.50 -2.44 -2.56
CA LEU A 70 -23.61 -3.59 -2.76
C LEU A 70 -22.42 -3.26 -3.67
N ARG A 71 -22.62 -2.43 -4.71
CA ARG A 71 -21.53 -1.98 -5.59
C ARG A 71 -20.48 -1.16 -4.85
N VAL A 72 -20.91 -0.26 -3.96
CA VAL A 72 -20.00 0.55 -3.13
C VAL A 72 -19.22 -0.36 -2.18
N VAL A 73 -19.89 -1.29 -1.49
CA VAL A 73 -19.22 -2.28 -0.62
C VAL A 73 -18.18 -3.09 -1.39
N ALA A 74 -18.52 -3.58 -2.59
CA ALA A 74 -17.60 -4.32 -3.45
C ALA A 74 -16.41 -3.48 -3.91
N SER A 75 -16.56 -2.15 -4.05
CA SER A 75 -15.48 -1.25 -4.48
C SER A 75 -14.46 -0.91 -3.38
N ILE A 76 -14.85 -1.08 -2.12
CA ILE A 76 -13.97 -0.88 -0.95
C ILE A 76 -13.07 -2.10 -0.72
N LEU A 77 -13.54 -3.28 -1.14
CA LEU A 77 -12.73 -4.49 -1.08
C LEU A 77 -11.59 -4.39 -2.11
N PRO A 78 -10.36 -4.80 -1.75
CA PRO A 78 -9.26 -4.89 -2.70
C PRO A 78 -9.69 -5.76 -3.90
N LYS A 79 -9.58 -5.21 -5.11
CA LYS A 79 -9.91 -5.93 -6.36
C LYS A 79 -9.00 -7.15 -6.58
N ASP A 80 -7.87 -7.18 -5.90
CA ASP A 80 -6.88 -8.26 -5.93
C ASP A 80 -7.24 -9.44 -5.02
N LEU A 81 -8.44 -9.48 -4.43
CA LEU A 81 -9.08 -10.75 -4.14
C LEU A 81 -9.63 -11.35 -5.44
N ASN A 82 -8.73 -11.57 -6.39
CA ASN A 82 -8.90 -12.54 -7.47
C ASN A 82 -8.76 -13.93 -6.84
N VAL A 83 -9.57 -14.22 -5.81
CA VAL A 83 -9.94 -15.58 -5.48
C VAL A 83 -10.66 -16.04 -6.73
N ASN A 84 -9.91 -16.68 -7.64
CA ASN A 84 -10.48 -17.46 -8.71
C ASN A 84 -11.39 -18.47 -8.01
N ILE A 85 -12.68 -18.15 -7.86
CA ILE A 85 -13.69 -19.10 -7.39
C ILE A 85 -13.73 -20.29 -8.37
N ASN A 86 -13.29 -20.08 -9.61
CA ASN A 86 -13.05 -21.11 -10.63
C ASN A 86 -11.81 -21.99 -10.38
N ASN A 87 -10.90 -21.65 -9.46
CA ASN A 87 -9.75 -22.51 -9.10
C ASN A 87 -10.09 -23.53 -8.00
N LEU A 88 -11.32 -23.52 -7.48
CA LEU A 88 -11.79 -24.48 -6.48
C LEU A 88 -12.64 -25.60 -7.09
N GLU A 89 -12.99 -25.53 -8.38
CA GLU A 89 -13.74 -26.60 -9.03
C GLU A 89 -12.77 -27.59 -9.70
N ASN A 90 -12.48 -28.67 -8.97
CA ASN A 90 -11.84 -29.91 -9.43
C ASN A 90 -10.46 -29.76 -10.09
N PRO A 91 -9.43 -29.28 -9.37
CA PRO A 91 -8.05 -29.45 -9.83
C PRO A 91 -7.76 -30.96 -10.02
N THR A 92 -7.02 -31.31 -11.08
CA THR A 92 -6.53 -32.68 -11.21
C THR A 92 -5.52 -32.98 -10.11
N ASP A 93 -5.34 -34.26 -9.77
CA ASP A 93 -4.41 -34.68 -8.72
C ASP A 93 -2.99 -34.13 -8.93
N ASP A 94 -2.54 -34.03 -10.19
CA ASP A 94 -1.24 -33.43 -10.54
C ASP A 94 -1.17 -31.93 -10.20
N GLN A 95 -2.24 -31.18 -10.48
CA GLN A 95 -2.33 -29.75 -10.17
C GLN A 95 -2.44 -29.51 -8.66
N LEU A 96 -3.11 -30.41 -7.93
CA LEU A 96 -3.13 -30.41 -6.47
C LEU A 96 -1.73 -30.63 -5.88
N ILE A 97 -0.98 -31.60 -6.42
CA ILE A 97 0.38 -31.92 -5.96
C ILE A 97 1.33 -30.73 -6.17
N GLU A 98 1.29 -30.09 -7.35
CA GLU A 98 2.12 -28.92 -7.64
C GLU A 98 1.80 -27.76 -6.68
N ARG A 99 0.51 -27.49 -6.45
CA ARG A 99 0.05 -26.48 -5.49
C ARG A 99 0.53 -26.72 -4.07
N ILE A 100 0.50 -27.98 -3.62
CA ILE A 100 0.96 -28.37 -2.27
C ILE A 100 2.46 -28.12 -2.14
N ARG A 101 3.26 -28.39 -3.19
CA ARG A 101 4.71 -28.12 -3.19
C ARG A 101 5.00 -26.62 -3.13
N ASP A 102 4.31 -25.82 -3.95
CA ASP A 102 4.47 -24.36 -3.94
C ASP A 102 4.14 -23.75 -2.57
N LEU A 103 3.07 -24.21 -1.93
CA LEU A 103 2.69 -23.78 -0.59
C LEU A 103 3.69 -24.25 0.47
N HIS A 104 4.21 -25.48 0.34
CA HIS A 104 5.24 -26.01 1.23
C HIS A 104 6.52 -25.16 1.16
N ASP A 105 6.98 -24.79 -0.03
CA ASP A 105 8.18 -23.99 -0.22
C ASP A 105 7.99 -22.55 0.26
N ALA A 106 6.78 -21.98 0.07
CA ALA A 106 6.46 -20.64 0.56
C ALA A 106 6.41 -20.56 2.10
N ILE A 107 5.93 -21.62 2.76
CA ILE A 107 5.70 -21.64 4.22
C ILE A 107 6.88 -22.28 4.97
N GLY A 108 7.68 -23.13 4.33
CA GLY A 108 8.84 -23.83 4.91
C GLY A 108 9.83 -22.92 5.65
N PRO A 109 10.23 -21.76 5.09
CA PRO A 109 11.10 -20.81 5.77
C PRO A 109 10.49 -20.25 7.07
N PHE A 110 9.17 -20.10 7.13
CA PHE A 110 8.46 -19.60 8.31
C PHE A 110 8.30 -20.68 9.37
N LEU A 111 8.07 -21.93 8.98
CA LEU A 111 7.96 -23.06 9.91
C LEU A 111 9.31 -23.48 10.49
N ALA A 112 10.39 -23.38 9.72
CA ALA A 112 11.75 -23.61 10.18
C ALA A 112 12.17 -22.60 11.27
N ALA A 113 11.66 -21.36 11.20
CA ALA A 113 11.91 -20.34 12.21
C ALA A 113 11.18 -20.58 13.54
N THR A 114 10.07 -21.35 13.54
CA THR A 114 9.32 -21.73 14.75
C THR A 114 9.84 -23.00 15.45
N GLY A 115 10.83 -23.69 14.87
CA GLY A 115 11.31 -25.01 15.32
C GLY A 115 12.34 -25.02 16.47
N THR A 116 12.69 -23.88 17.09
CA THR A 116 13.70 -23.83 18.17
C THR A 116 13.09 -23.62 19.55
N ARG A 117 11.98 -24.30 19.87
CA ARG A 117 11.46 -24.37 21.25
C ARG A 117 10.95 -25.76 21.60
N GLY A 118 11.86 -26.56 22.14
CA GLY A 118 11.54 -27.62 23.10
C GLY A 118 11.40 -29.02 22.51
N ALA A 119 12.52 -29.72 22.34
CA ALA A 119 12.55 -31.17 22.40
C ALA A 119 13.73 -31.56 23.31
N ASP A 120 13.54 -31.37 24.61
CA ASP A 120 14.39 -31.99 25.63
C ASP A 120 13.50 -32.84 26.54
N GLY A 121 13.92 -34.09 26.73
CA GLY A 121 13.55 -34.99 27.83
C GLY A 121 12.08 -35.43 27.97
N GLY A 122 11.76 -36.63 27.49
CA GLY A 122 10.53 -37.33 27.87
C GLY A 122 10.61 -38.83 27.63
N ALA A 123 11.39 -39.52 28.47
CA ALA A 123 11.42 -40.98 28.55
C ALA A 123 10.01 -41.55 28.78
N GLY A 124 9.59 -42.48 27.92
CA GLY A 124 8.33 -43.21 28.10
C GLY A 124 8.45 -44.26 29.21
N PRO A 125 7.43 -44.46 30.06
CA PRO A 125 7.36 -45.67 30.86
C PRO A 125 6.84 -46.82 29.99
N GLU A 126 7.66 -47.87 29.91
CA GLU A 126 7.25 -49.20 29.47
C GLU A 126 6.08 -49.69 30.33
N THR A 127 5.02 -50.17 29.67
CA THR A 127 4.03 -51.02 30.34
C THR A 127 4.09 -52.38 29.67
N THR A 128 4.75 -53.29 30.39
CA THR A 128 4.72 -54.73 30.16
C THR A 128 3.40 -55.30 30.72
N HIS A 129 3.03 -56.48 30.21
CA HIS A 129 1.87 -57.31 30.53
C HIS A 129 1.32 -57.30 31.97
#